data_AF-A0A1Q9JJ25-F1
#
_entry.id   AF-A0A1Q9JJ25-F1
#
_cell.length_a   1.000
_cell.length_b   1.000
_cell.length_c   1.000
_cell.angle_alpha   90.00
_cell.angle_beta   90.00
_cell.angle_gamma   90.00
#
_symmetry.space_group_name_H-M   'P 1'
#
loop_
_entity.id
_entity.type
_entity.pdbx_description
1 polymer ?
#
loop_
_entity_poly.entity_id
_entity_poly.type
_entity_poly.pdbx_seq_one_letter_code
_entity_poly.pdbx_strand_id
1 'polypeptide(L)'
;MNRKEERIELRLSKHEKKLLLRKAQKSGMTVSDYVRQSLIHSQDGTINIIDTTPLKNAVFELTKQGVNLNQFMKFLNTYGVKVFDAGRAKQVLDRECALLLAVEDSLSALQREAEKGNVFIRIEDGGIPEEKDFQ
;
A
#
# COMPACT_ATOMS: atom_id res chain seq x y z
N MET A 1 -30.02 -24.14 -26.31
CA MET A 1 -29.39 -22.80 -26.25
C MET A 1 -30.00 -22.05 -25.08
N ASN A 2 -29.24 -21.75 -24.02
CA ASN A 2 -29.74 -20.84 -22.98
C ASN A 2 -29.91 -19.45 -23.58
N ARG A 3 -31.12 -18.89 -23.53
CA ARG A 3 -31.38 -17.51 -23.93
C ARG A 3 -30.72 -16.56 -22.93
N LYS A 4 -30.09 -15.51 -23.45
CA LYS A 4 -29.46 -14.44 -22.65
C LYS A 4 -30.52 -13.37 -22.40
N GLU A 5 -31.32 -13.54 -21.35
CA GLU A 5 -32.50 -12.69 -21.07
C GLU A 5 -32.19 -11.54 -20.09
N GLU A 6 -31.14 -11.69 -19.28
CA GLU A 6 -30.72 -10.66 -18.32
C GLU A 6 -29.77 -9.63 -18.96
N ARG A 7 -29.97 -8.35 -18.60
CA ARG A 7 -29.21 -7.22 -19.13
C ARG A 7 -28.45 -6.50 -18.01
N ILE A 8 -27.17 -6.26 -18.24
CA ILE A 8 -26.31 -5.43 -17.40
C ILE A 8 -25.97 -4.16 -18.18
N GLU A 9 -26.10 -3.00 -17.56
CA GLU A 9 -25.68 -1.72 -18.13
C GLU A 9 -24.38 -1.24 -17.49
N LEU A 10 -23.40 -0.88 -18.32
CA LEU A 10 -22.11 -0.35 -17.88
C LEU A 10 -21.93 1.07 -18.42
N ARG A 11 -21.75 2.04 -17.53
CA ARG A 11 -21.41 3.42 -17.90
C ARG A 11 -19.90 3.52 -18.09
N LEU A 12 -19.49 4.03 -19.24
CA LEU A 12 -18.09 4.18 -19.63
C LEU A 12 -17.83 5.60 -20.14
N SER A 13 -16.65 6.12 -19.85
CA SER A 13 -16.12 7.28 -20.56
C SER A 13 -15.88 6.97 -22.04
N LYS A 14 -15.75 8.01 -22.86
CA LYS A 14 -15.42 7.85 -24.30
C LYS A 14 -14.11 7.07 -24.50
N HIS A 15 -13.13 7.28 -23.62
CA HIS A 15 -11.84 6.61 -23.69
C HIS A 15 -11.96 5.11 -23.39
N GLU A 16 -12.61 4.74 -22.28
CA GLU A 16 -12.81 3.35 -21.89
C GLU A 16 -13.61 2.57 -22.94
N LYS A 17 -14.65 3.18 -23.50
CA LYS A 17 -15.43 2.60 -24.60
C LYS A 17 -14.53 2.28 -25.81
N LYS A 18 -13.63 3.19 -26.17
CA LYS A 18 -12.70 2.99 -27.30
C LYS A 18 -11.69 1.89 -27.01
N LEU A 19 -11.20 1.80 -25.78
CA LEU A 19 -10.30 0.75 -25.33
C LEU A 19 -10.97 -0.63 -25.41
N LEU A 20 -12.21 -0.73 -24.92
CA LEU A 20 -13.01 -1.96 -24.95
C LEU A 20 -13.25 -2.43 -26.38
N LEU A 21 -13.65 -1.53 -27.28
CA LEU A 21 -13.84 -1.84 -28.70
C LEU A 21 -12.55 -2.36 -29.34
N ARG A 22 -11.42 -1.69 -29.08
CA ARG A 22 -10.11 -2.09 -29.61
C ARG A 22 -9.70 -3.48 -29.10
N LYS A 23 -9.94 -3.79 -27.82
CA LYS A 23 -9.63 -5.10 -27.23
C LYS A 23 -10.50 -6.20 -27.84
N ALA A 24 -11.81 -5.97 -27.96
CA ALA A 24 -12.72 -6.92 -28.59
C ALA A 24 -12.33 -7.19 -30.06
N GLN A 25 -12.02 -6.14 -30.82
CA GLN A 25 -11.58 -6.26 -32.21
C GLN A 25 -10.26 -7.05 -32.34
N LYS A 26 -9.27 -6.78 -31.48
CA LYS A 26 -8.01 -7.54 -31.46
C LYS A 26 -8.21 -9.02 -31.20
N SER A 27 -9.19 -9.37 -30.38
CA SER A 27 -9.53 -10.76 -30.07
C SER A 27 -10.48 -11.41 -31.10
N GLY A 28 -10.90 -10.69 -32.14
CA GLY A 28 -11.86 -11.18 -33.14
C GLY A 28 -13.27 -11.42 -32.59
N MET A 29 -13.62 -10.81 -31.46
CA MET A 29 -14.89 -11.05 -30.76
C MET A 29 -15.80 -9.82 -30.82
N THR A 30 -17.11 -10.05 -30.69
CA THR A 30 -18.04 -8.94 -30.39
C THR A 30 -17.74 -8.38 -29.00
N VAL A 31 -18.11 -7.12 -28.75
CA VAL A 31 -17.92 -6.52 -27.41
C VAL A 31 -18.60 -7.35 -26.32
N SER A 32 -19.81 -7.82 -26.58
CA SER A 32 -20.59 -8.63 -25.64
C SER A 32 -19.94 -9.98 -25.35
N ASP A 33 -19.38 -10.64 -26.37
CA ASP A 33 -18.72 -11.93 -26.18
C ASP A 33 -17.35 -11.76 -25.53
N TYR A 34 -16.61 -10.70 -25.88
CA TYR A 34 -15.36 -10.35 -25.22
C TYR A 34 -15.55 -10.08 -23.73
N VAL A 35 -16.55 -9.28 -23.35
CA VAL A 35 -16.87 -8.99 -21.94
C VAL A 35 -17.28 -10.26 -21.21
N ARG A 36 -18.15 -11.10 -21.80
CA ARG A 36 -18.58 -12.36 -21.18
C ARG A 36 -17.42 -13.33 -21.00
N GLN A 37 -16.58 -13.47 -22.02
CA GLN A 37 -15.39 -14.30 -21.96
C GLN A 37 -14.40 -13.79 -20.93
N SER A 38 -14.22 -12.48 -20.81
CA SER A 38 -13.22 -11.87 -19.90
C SER A 38 -13.69 -11.67 -18.46
N LEU A 39 -14.99 -11.70 -18.19
CA LEU A 39 -15.53 -11.48 -16.83
C LEU A 39 -16.19 -12.72 -16.22
N ILE A 40 -16.64 -13.67 -17.04
CA ILE A 40 -17.36 -14.87 -16.55
C ILE A 40 -16.58 -16.16 -16.83
N HIS A 41 -15.93 -16.26 -18.00
CA HIS A 41 -15.34 -17.52 -18.46
C HIS A 41 -13.82 -17.58 -18.42
N SER A 42 -13.13 -16.44 -18.29
CA SER A 42 -11.70 -16.41 -17.98
C SER A 42 -11.52 -16.74 -16.50
N GLN A 43 -10.55 -17.60 -16.18
CA GLN A 43 -10.05 -17.73 -14.81
C GLN A 43 -9.64 -16.34 -14.36
N ASP A 44 -10.37 -15.82 -13.36
CA ASP A 44 -10.22 -14.54 -12.69
C ASP A 44 -9.34 -13.55 -13.44
N GLY A 45 -9.97 -12.69 -14.28
CA GLY A 45 -9.26 -11.52 -14.79
C GLY A 45 -8.61 -10.83 -13.60
N THR A 46 -7.28 -10.70 -13.61
CA THR A 46 -6.47 -10.32 -12.45
C THR A 46 -6.96 -8.99 -11.85
N ILE A 47 -7.93 -9.07 -10.93
CA ILE A 47 -8.26 -7.99 -10.03
C ILE A 47 -7.13 -8.05 -9.01
N ASN A 48 -6.15 -7.16 -9.18
CA ASN A 48 -5.05 -7.03 -8.24
C ASN A 48 -5.63 -6.47 -6.93
N ILE A 49 -6.03 -7.36 -6.03
CA ILE A 49 -6.42 -6.99 -4.67
C ILE A 49 -5.12 -6.81 -3.89
N ILE A 50 -4.81 -5.56 -3.57
CA ILE A 50 -3.63 -5.23 -2.77
C ILE A 50 -4.03 -5.28 -1.30
N ASP A 51 -3.48 -6.24 -0.56
CA ASP A 51 -3.60 -6.24 0.89
C ASP A 51 -2.78 -5.09 1.49
N THR A 52 -3.46 -4.15 2.15
CA THR A 52 -2.84 -2.98 2.79
C THR A 52 -2.59 -3.19 4.29
N THR A 53 -2.95 -4.35 4.84
CA THR A 53 -2.72 -4.70 6.25
C THR A 53 -1.25 -4.57 6.66
N PRO A 54 -0.27 -4.98 5.83
CA PRO A 54 1.15 -4.79 6.15
C PRO A 54 1.54 -3.31 6.33
N LEU A 55 1.01 -2.40 5.50
CA LEU A 55 1.27 -0.96 5.65
C LEU A 55 0.71 -0.40 6.95
N LYS A 56 -0.50 -0.82 7.34
CA LYS A 56 -1.10 -0.40 8.62
C LYS A 56 -0.26 -0.86 9.80
N ASN A 57 0.26 -2.08 9.76
CA ASN A 57 1.15 -2.62 10.80
C ASN A 57 2.47 -1.84 10.86
N ALA A 58 3.05 -1.50 9.71
CA ALA A 58 4.26 -0.68 9.65
C ALA A 58 4.06 0.71 10.26
N VAL A 59 2.97 1.41 9.92
CA VAL A 59 2.63 2.72 10.51
C VAL A 59 2.42 2.63 12.02
N PHE A 60 1.77 1.56 12.49
CA PHE A 60 1.54 1.34 13.91
C PHE A 60 2.85 1.14 14.68
N GLU A 61 3.76 0.31 14.17
CA GLU A 61 5.06 0.09 14.80
C GLU A 61 5.94 1.35 14.73
N LEU A 62 5.94 2.10 13.63
CA LEU A 62 6.61 3.42 13.55
C LEU A 62 6.08 4.41 14.60
N THR A 63 4.77 4.41 14.85
CA THR A 63 4.16 5.28 15.86
C THR A 63 4.64 4.91 17.27
N LYS A 64 4.73 3.61 17.59
CA LYS A 64 5.32 3.16 18.86
C LYS A 64 6.78 3.60 19.00
N GLN A 65 7.57 3.52 17.94
CA GLN A 65 8.95 3.97 17.96
C GLN A 65 9.07 5.46 18.25
N GLY A 66 8.25 6.29 17.59
CA GLY A 66 8.21 7.73 17.85
C GLY A 66 7.87 8.04 19.32
N VAL A 67 6.96 7.27 19.91
CA VAL A 67 6.61 7.39 21.35
C VAL A 67 7.78 7.00 22.24
N ASN A 68 8.47 5.88 21.96
CA ASN A 68 9.61 5.42 22.75
C ASN A 68 10.78 6.43 22.73
N LEU A 69 11.11 6.95 21.54
CA LEU A 69 12.12 8.00 21.36
C LEU A 69 11.76 9.28 22.13
N ASN A 70 10.49 9.71 22.07
CA ASN A 70 10.05 10.89 22.80
C ASN A 70 10.14 10.70 24.32
N GLN A 71 9.80 9.51 24.82
CA GLN A 71 9.97 9.19 26.24
C GLN A 71 11.44 9.17 26.65
N PHE A 72 12.31 8.61 25.81
CA PHE A 72 13.74 8.57 26.05
C PHE A 72 14.37 9.97 26.09
N MET A 73 14.00 10.85 25.16
CA MET A 73 14.43 12.25 25.15
C MET A 73 13.95 13.00 26.39
N LYS A 74 12.70 12.79 26.82
CA LYS A 74 12.18 13.36 28.07
C LYS A 74 12.98 12.87 29.28
N PHE A 75 13.28 11.58 29.36
CA PHE A 75 14.11 11.01 30.43
C PHE A 75 15.50 11.66 30.50
N LEU A 76 16.19 11.81 29.36
CA LEU A 76 17.48 12.48 29.29
C LEU A 76 17.39 13.95 29.73
N ASN A 77 16.35 14.67 29.29
CA ASN A 77 16.12 16.05 29.67
C ASN A 77 15.82 16.22 31.17
N THR A 78 15.18 15.24 31.81
CA THR A 78 14.83 15.30 33.25
C THR A 78 15.98 14.91 34.17
N TYR A 79 16.74 13.85 33.85
CA TYR A 79 17.72 13.27 34.77
C TYR A 79 19.19 13.52 34.38
N GLY A 80 19.43 14.00 33.15
CA GLY A 80 20.77 14.22 32.62
C GLY A 80 21.58 12.93 32.40
N VAL A 81 22.75 13.05 31.77
CA VAL A 81 23.60 11.90 31.37
C VAL A 81 24.19 11.14 32.58
N LYS A 82 24.13 11.68 33.80
CA LYS A 82 24.79 11.10 34.99
C LYS A 82 24.12 9.84 35.55
N VAL A 83 22.85 9.57 35.19
CA VAL A 83 22.10 8.35 35.61
C VAL A 83 21.97 7.35 34.44
N PHE A 84 22.68 7.62 33.34
CA PHE A 84 22.50 6.93 32.07
C PHE A 84 23.36 5.68 31.94
N ASP A 85 22.72 4.51 31.91
CA ASP A 85 23.38 3.25 31.53
C ASP A 85 23.45 3.16 30.00
N ALA A 86 24.59 3.61 29.44
CA ALA A 86 24.85 3.60 28.01
C ALA A 86 24.81 2.18 27.41
N GLY A 87 25.10 1.15 28.18
CA GLY A 87 25.02 -0.24 27.73
C GLY A 87 23.57 -0.68 27.51
N ARG A 88 22.68 -0.30 28.43
CA ARG A 88 21.24 -0.58 28.32
C ARG A 88 20.57 0.24 27.21
N ALA A 89 20.95 1.51 27.07
CA ALA A 89 20.46 2.34 25.98
C ALA A 89 20.88 1.82 24.60
N LYS A 90 22.14 1.37 24.47
CA LYS A 90 22.64 0.74 23.25
C LYS A 90 21.86 -0.53 22.90
N GLN A 91 21.58 -1.41 23.88
CA GLN A 91 20.78 -2.62 23.62
C GLN A 91 19.36 -2.31 23.13
N VAL A 92 18.71 -1.28 23.68
CA VAL A 92 17.38 -0.87 23.22
C VAL A 92 17.48 -0.35 21.78
N LEU A 93 18.42 0.56 21.50
CA LEU A 93 18.64 1.10 20.15
C LEU A 93 18.97 0.02 19.12
N ASP A 94 19.82 -0.94 19.46
CA ASP A 94 20.18 -2.06 18.57
C ASP A 94 18.95 -2.91 18.21
N ARG A 95 18.05 -3.13 19.19
CA ARG A 95 16.80 -3.87 18.97
C ARG A 95 15.81 -3.08 18.10
N GLU A 96 15.73 -1.77 18.30
CA GLU A 96 14.88 -0.91 17.47
C GLU A 96 15.40 -0.78 16.03
N CYS A 97 16.72 -0.68 15.85
CA CYS A 97 17.34 -0.73 14.51
C CYS A 97 17.04 -2.04 13.78
N ALA A 98 17.09 -3.18 14.49
CA ALA A 98 16.77 -4.48 13.90
C ALA A 98 15.29 -4.56 13.45
N LEU A 99 14.36 -3.97 14.22
CA LEU A 99 12.95 -3.88 13.84
C LEU A 99 12.73 -2.98 12.62
N LEU A 100 13.44 -1.84 12.54
CA LEU A 100 13.38 -0.93 11.38
C LEU A 100 13.83 -1.62 10.09
N LEU A 101 14.93 -2.37 10.13
CA LEU A 101 15.41 -3.15 8.99
C LEU A 101 14.39 -4.21 8.55
N ALA A 102 13.73 -4.89 9.47
CA ALA A 102 12.69 -5.87 9.14
C ALA A 102 11.45 -5.22 8.48
N VAL A 103 11.09 -4.00 8.89
CA VAL A 103 10.02 -3.22 8.25
C VAL A 103 10.44 -2.77 6.86
N GLU A 104 11.68 -2.31 6.67
CA GLU A 104 12.24 -1.94 5.36
C GLU A 104 12.20 -3.11 4.38
N ASP A 105 12.62 -4.30 4.81
CA ASP A 105 12.57 -5.52 4.01
C ASP A 105 11.14 -5.86 3.58
N SER A 106 10.18 -5.71 4.49
CA SER A 106 8.76 -5.98 4.23
C SER A 106 8.17 -4.99 3.23
N LEU A 107 8.51 -3.69 3.35
CA LEU A 107 8.08 -2.66 2.40
C LEU A 107 8.73 -2.86 1.02
N SER A 108 10.01 -3.24 1.00
CA SER A 108 10.73 -3.56 -0.24
C SER A 108 10.12 -4.75 -0.97
N ALA A 109 9.68 -5.77 -0.23
CA ALA A 109 8.96 -6.92 -0.81
C ALA A 109 7.62 -6.50 -1.44
N LEU A 110 6.86 -5.62 -0.76
CA LEU A 110 5.61 -5.07 -1.30
C LEU A 110 5.84 -4.22 -2.55
N GLN A 111 6.90 -3.40 -2.56
CA GLN A 111 7.27 -2.60 -3.73
C GLN A 111 7.58 -3.48 -4.94
N ARG A 112 8.36 -4.56 -4.76
CA ARG A 112 8.67 -5.52 -5.83
C ARG A 112 7.41 -6.21 -6.37
N GLU A 113 6.45 -6.52 -5.51
CA GLU A 113 5.20 -7.15 -5.92
C GLU A 113 4.29 -6.16 -6.66
N ALA A 114 4.25 -4.89 -6.23
CA ALA A 114 3.55 -3.82 -6.91
C ALA A 114 4.13 -3.56 -8.32
N GLU A 115 5.46 -3.56 -8.47
CA GLU A 115 6.15 -3.42 -9.76
C GLU A 115 5.80 -4.57 -10.72
N LYS A 116 5.79 -5.82 -10.24
CA LYS A 116 5.40 -7.00 -11.03
C LYS A 116 3.92 -6.96 -11.45
N GLY A 117 3.06 -6.43 -10.58
CA GLY A 117 1.63 -6.30 -10.82
C GLY A 117 1.21 -5.11 -11.70
N ASN A 118 2.14 -4.30 -12.23
CA ASN A 118 1.86 -3.02 -12.89
C ASN A 118 1.01 -2.06 -12.00
N VAL A 119 1.21 -2.13 -10.69
CA VAL A 119 0.57 -1.22 -9.73
C VAL A 119 1.45 0.00 -9.56
N PHE A 120 1.02 1.13 -10.13
CA PHE A 120 1.66 2.41 -9.89
C PHE A 120 1.15 3.00 -8.57
N ILE A 121 1.93 2.88 -7.50
CA ILE A 121 1.67 3.58 -6.25
C ILE A 121 2.05 5.06 -6.47
N ARG A 122 1.04 5.92 -6.64
CA ARG A 122 1.25 7.36 -6.62
C ARG A 122 1.37 7.77 -5.15
N ILE A 123 2.55 8.17 -4.73
CA ILE A 123 2.71 8.94 -3.50
C ILE A 123 2.17 10.33 -3.86
N GLU A 124 0.96 10.67 -3.42
CA GLU A 124 0.62 12.08 -3.31
C GLU A 124 1.56 12.65 -2.27
N ASP A 125 2.31 13.70 -2.63
CA ASP A 125 3.11 14.48 -1.69
C ASP A 125 2.18 14.98 -0.59
N GLY A 126 2.01 14.17 0.45
CA GLY A 126 1.31 14.52 1.65
C GLY A 126 2.11 15.63 2.29
N GLY A 127 1.72 16.87 2.00
CA GLY A 127 2.30 18.06 2.60
C GLY A 127 2.45 17.81 4.09
N ILE A 128 3.69 17.89 4.56
CA ILE A 128 4.02 17.90 5.99
C ILE A 128 3.07 18.93 6.61
N PRO A 129 2.22 18.56 7.59
CA PRO A 129 1.46 19.57 8.31
C PRO A 129 2.49 20.51 8.93
N GLU A 130 2.52 21.76 8.49
CA GLU A 130 3.34 22.78 9.15
C GLU A 130 2.99 22.74 10.64
N GLU A 131 4.03 22.62 11.47
CA GLU A 131 3.95 22.66 12.91
C GLU A 131 3.04 23.82 13.31
N LYS A 132 1.81 23.51 13.71
CA LYS A 132 0.97 24.48 14.39
C LYS A 132 1.57 24.66 15.78
N ASP A 133 2.22 25.81 15.92
CA ASP A 133 2.48 26.55 17.15
C ASP A 133 1.86 25.93 18.40
N PHE A 134 2.71 25.26 19.19
CA PHE A 134 2.46 25.12 20.62
C PHE A 134 2.76 26.48 21.26
N GLN A 135 1.72 27.30 21.44
CA GLN A 135 1.70 28.37 22.45
C GLN A 135 1.35 27.78 23.82
#